data_AF-A0A7X4FNZ8-F1
#
_entry.id   AF-A0A7X4FNZ8-F1
#
_cell.length_a   1.000
_cell.length_b   1.000
_cell.length_c   1.000
_cell.angle_alpha   90.00
_cell.angle_beta   90.00
_cell.angle_gamma   90.00
#
_symmetry.space_group_name_H-M   'P 1'
#
loop_
_entity.id
_entity.type
_entity.pdbx_description
1 polymer ?
#
loop_
_entity_poly.entity_id
_entity_poly.type
_entity_poly.pdbx_seq_one_letter_code
_entity_poly.pdbx_strand_id
1 'polypeptide(L)'
;MADYPPFMNAYGNVTKILNKIKEAKTPDRFSHDYLDTVLGFSGGGARPFIALAKRIGLLNTDGTPTSLYNQFRNPAQSEQAMATMVRRGYRELYKRNEFTHALDESGLSGLVVEVTGLEEGSNTLRAIVKTFLNLTAFANFELEPVTQVDDDGAGDEKGSDRQASDDGTIGRQDQVGQLRFSHNIYLNLPDTNDVEVFNAIFKALKDNLLR
;
A
#
# COMPACT_ATOMS: atom_id res chain seq x y z
N MET A 1 8.17 11.97 -19.25
CA MET A 1 6.74 11.59 -19.30
C MET A 1 6.11 12.20 -18.06
N ALA A 2 5.10 13.07 -18.18
CA ALA A 2 4.41 13.57 -16.99
C ALA A 2 3.81 12.36 -16.26
N ASP A 3 4.25 12.11 -15.02
CA ASP A 3 3.74 11.01 -14.21
C ASP A 3 2.38 11.43 -13.63
N TYR A 4 1.33 11.26 -14.43
CA TYR A 4 -0.03 11.56 -13.98
C TYR A 4 -0.43 10.63 -12.84
N PRO A 5 -1.26 11.08 -11.88
CA PRO A 5 -1.85 10.21 -10.86
C PRO A 5 -2.51 8.98 -11.49
N PRO A 6 -2.53 7.84 -10.81
CA PRO A 6 -3.08 6.61 -11.37
C PRO A 6 -4.56 6.76 -11.74
N PHE A 7 -4.95 6.29 -12.93
CA PHE A 7 -6.33 6.37 -13.41
C PHE A 7 -6.66 5.27 -14.40
N MET A 8 -7.95 5.09 -14.69
CA MET A 8 -8.41 4.35 -15.86
C MET A 8 -9.56 5.06 -16.58
N ASN A 9 -9.56 5.02 -17.92
CA ASN A 9 -10.60 5.66 -18.72
C ASN A 9 -11.99 5.05 -18.48
N ALA A 10 -12.07 3.73 -18.31
CA ALA A 10 -13.31 3.04 -17.94
C ALA A 10 -13.47 2.99 -16.41
N TYR A 11 -13.40 4.15 -15.75
CA TYR A 11 -13.45 4.30 -14.28
C TYR A 11 -14.64 3.59 -13.63
N GLY A 12 -15.78 3.44 -14.31
CA GLY A 12 -16.94 2.69 -13.81
C GLY A 12 -16.69 1.19 -13.58
N ASN A 13 -15.63 0.62 -14.17
CA ASN A 13 -15.23 -0.76 -13.92
C ASN A 13 -14.48 -0.94 -12.60
N VAL A 14 -13.87 0.11 -12.04
CA VAL A 14 -13.09 0.05 -10.78
C VAL A 14 -13.94 -0.56 -9.67
N THR A 15 -15.10 0.04 -9.38
CA THR A 15 -16.01 -0.39 -8.31
C THR A 15 -16.48 -1.83 -8.53
N LYS A 16 -16.80 -2.20 -9.78
CA LYS A 16 -17.28 -3.54 -10.12
C LYS A 16 -16.20 -4.59 -9.91
N ILE A 17 -14.97 -4.31 -10.35
CA ILE A 17 -13.83 -5.22 -10.20
C ILE A 17 -13.46 -5.37 -8.73
N LEU A 18 -13.40 -4.28 -7.96
CA LEU A 18 -13.09 -4.30 -6.53
C LEU A 18 -14.09 -5.15 -5.73
N ASN A 19 -15.39 -5.03 -6.02
CA ASN A 19 -16.40 -5.89 -5.41
C ASN A 19 -16.17 -7.37 -5.77
N LYS A 20 -15.91 -7.67 -7.05
CA LYS A 20 -15.62 -9.05 -7.48
C LYS A 20 -14.34 -9.63 -6.87
N ILE A 21 -13.34 -8.79 -6.58
CA ILE A 21 -12.12 -9.20 -5.88
C ILE A 21 -12.41 -9.69 -4.46
N LYS A 22 -13.38 -9.09 -3.75
CA LYS A 22 -13.79 -9.53 -2.41
C LYS A 22 -14.44 -10.92 -2.44
N GLU A 23 -15.16 -11.24 -3.52
CA GLU A 23 -15.91 -12.50 -3.68
C GLU A 23 -15.05 -13.65 -4.24
N ALA A 24 -14.18 -13.37 -5.21
CA ALA A 24 -13.39 -14.38 -5.91
C ALA A 24 -12.31 -15.00 -5.00
N LYS A 25 -11.60 -16.06 -5.41
CA LYS A 25 -10.43 -16.58 -4.68
C LYS A 25 -9.18 -15.74 -5.00
N THR A 26 -8.23 -15.61 -4.06
CA THR A 26 -6.93 -14.98 -4.35
C THR A 26 -6.20 -15.78 -5.45
N PRO A 27 -5.86 -15.19 -6.59
CA PRO A 27 -5.10 -15.87 -7.63
C PRO A 27 -3.61 -15.90 -7.29
N ASP A 28 -2.85 -16.83 -7.88
CA ASP A 28 -1.39 -16.78 -7.81
C ASP A 28 -0.84 -15.54 -8.53
N ARG A 29 -1.50 -15.17 -9.65
CA ARG A 29 -1.19 -13.97 -10.41
C ARG A 29 -2.47 -13.34 -10.97
N PHE A 30 -2.63 -12.05 -10.77
CA PHE A 30 -3.71 -11.27 -11.33
C PHE A 30 -3.40 -10.93 -12.81
N SER A 31 -3.76 -11.85 -13.70
CA SER A 31 -3.55 -11.73 -15.15
C SER A 31 -4.78 -11.16 -15.87
N HIS A 32 -4.63 -10.85 -17.16
CA HIS A 32 -5.79 -10.53 -18.01
C HIS A 32 -6.75 -11.72 -18.13
N ASP A 33 -6.24 -12.94 -18.20
CA ASP A 33 -7.05 -14.15 -18.23
C ASP A 33 -7.89 -14.31 -16.95
N TYR A 34 -7.31 -14.03 -15.78
CA TYR A 34 -8.04 -14.04 -14.51
C TYR A 34 -9.16 -12.97 -14.49
N LEU A 35 -8.85 -11.76 -14.97
CA LEU A 35 -9.82 -10.66 -15.07
C LEU A 35 -10.99 -11.03 -16.00
N ASP A 36 -10.71 -11.72 -17.10
CA ASP A 36 -11.68 -12.08 -18.11
C ASP A 36 -12.53 -13.29 -17.66
N THR A 37 -11.89 -14.37 -17.21
CA THR A 37 -12.53 -15.68 -16.96
C THR A 37 -13.11 -15.82 -15.55
N VAL A 38 -12.38 -15.36 -14.52
CA VAL A 38 -12.79 -15.54 -13.12
C VAL A 38 -13.62 -14.36 -12.64
N LEU A 39 -13.21 -13.13 -12.99
CA LEU A 39 -13.95 -11.93 -12.58
C LEU A 39 -15.05 -11.53 -13.58
N GLY A 40 -15.03 -12.09 -14.80
CA GLY A 40 -16.07 -11.89 -15.81
C GLY A 40 -15.97 -10.59 -16.60
N PHE A 41 -14.78 -9.97 -16.69
CA PHE A 41 -14.57 -8.68 -17.36
C PHE A 41 -13.81 -8.81 -18.68
N SER A 42 -14.36 -9.54 -19.65
CA SER A 42 -13.77 -9.78 -20.98
C SER A 42 -13.61 -8.54 -21.88
N GLY A 43 -14.14 -7.39 -21.48
CA GLY A 43 -14.08 -6.14 -22.25
C GLY A 43 -12.73 -5.43 -22.12
N GLY A 44 -12.22 -4.86 -23.23
CA GLY A 44 -10.96 -4.12 -23.26
C GLY A 44 -10.86 -2.96 -22.25
N GLY A 45 -11.99 -2.38 -21.84
CA GLY A 45 -12.04 -1.32 -20.84
C GLY A 45 -11.66 -1.75 -19.42
N ALA A 46 -11.69 -3.04 -19.09
CA ALA A 46 -11.28 -3.52 -17.76
C ALA A 46 -9.77 -3.76 -17.67
N ARG A 47 -9.09 -4.03 -18.80
CA ARG A 47 -7.64 -4.33 -18.85
C ARG A 47 -6.75 -3.30 -18.16
N PRO A 48 -7.00 -1.97 -18.25
CA PRO A 48 -6.22 -0.96 -17.54
C PRO A 48 -6.28 -1.06 -16.01
N PHE A 49 -7.23 -1.82 -15.44
CA PHE A 49 -7.31 -2.04 -14.00
C PHE A 49 -6.03 -2.68 -13.44
N ILE A 50 -5.36 -3.56 -14.19
CA ILE A 50 -4.13 -4.20 -13.72
C ILE A 50 -3.03 -3.14 -13.52
N ALA A 51 -2.90 -2.19 -14.45
CA ALA A 51 -1.93 -1.10 -14.32
C ALA A 51 -2.29 -0.19 -13.14
N LEU A 52 -3.57 0.14 -12.96
CA LEU A 52 -4.07 0.89 -11.80
C LEU A 52 -3.72 0.19 -10.48
N ALA A 53 -4.06 -1.10 -10.38
CA ALA A 53 -3.85 -1.93 -9.20
C ALA A 53 -2.37 -2.03 -8.81
N LYS A 54 -1.46 -2.11 -9.79
CA LYS A 54 -0.02 -2.06 -9.53
C LYS A 54 0.42 -0.72 -8.95
N ARG A 55 -0.03 0.39 -9.53
CA ARG A 55 0.38 1.74 -9.09
C ARG A 55 -0.12 2.10 -7.69
N ILE A 56 -1.28 1.59 -7.28
CA ILE A 56 -1.82 1.82 -5.92
C ILE A 56 -1.30 0.82 -4.88
N GLY A 57 -0.50 -0.19 -5.28
CA GLY A 57 0.06 -1.19 -4.37
C GLY A 57 -0.88 -2.36 -4.04
N LEU A 58 -1.98 -2.52 -4.80
CA LEU A 58 -2.87 -3.68 -4.70
C LEU A 58 -2.20 -4.94 -5.30
N LEU A 59 -1.35 -4.77 -6.31
CA LEU A 59 -0.59 -5.83 -6.96
C LEU A 59 0.89 -5.45 -7.02
N ASN A 60 1.76 -6.45 -6.96
CA ASN A 60 3.18 -6.29 -7.23
C ASN A 60 3.44 -6.03 -8.73
N THR A 61 4.67 -5.62 -9.06
CA THR A 61 5.10 -5.33 -10.44
C THR A 61 4.91 -6.52 -11.37
N ASP A 62 5.08 -7.74 -10.87
CA ASP A 62 4.84 -9.00 -11.59
C ASP A 62 3.34 -9.32 -11.75
N GLY A 63 2.47 -8.72 -10.94
CA GLY A 63 1.02 -8.97 -10.89
C GLY A 63 0.60 -9.96 -9.81
N THR A 64 1.49 -10.35 -8.90
CA THR A 64 1.12 -11.13 -7.71
C THR A 64 0.34 -10.26 -6.71
N PRO A 65 -0.66 -10.81 -6.00
CA PRO A 65 -1.37 -10.09 -4.94
C PRO A 65 -0.47 -9.68 -3.77
N THR A 66 -0.61 -8.44 -3.29
CA THR A 66 0.16 -7.96 -2.13
C THR A 66 -0.50 -8.33 -0.80
N SER A 67 0.16 -8.04 0.33
CA SER A 67 -0.47 -8.12 1.65
C SER A 67 -1.73 -7.24 1.74
N LEU A 68 -1.70 -6.04 1.15
CA LEU A 68 -2.85 -5.14 1.06
C LEU A 68 -4.01 -5.75 0.26
N TYR A 69 -3.73 -6.59 -0.75
CA TYR A 69 -4.79 -7.31 -1.47
C TYR A 69 -5.56 -8.26 -0.55
N ASN A 70 -4.84 -9.03 0.27
CA ASN A 70 -5.48 -9.98 1.20
C ASN A 70 -6.26 -9.24 2.29
N GLN A 71 -5.71 -8.14 2.81
CA GLN A 71 -6.42 -7.28 3.77
C GLN A 71 -7.64 -6.60 3.14
N PHE A 72 -7.53 -6.16 1.88
CA PHE A 72 -8.65 -5.57 1.15
C PHE A 72 -9.83 -6.54 1.02
N ARG A 73 -9.55 -7.84 0.88
CA ARG A 73 -10.57 -8.89 0.81
C ARG A 73 -11.20 -9.20 2.16
N ASN A 74 -10.49 -8.98 3.26
CA ASN A 74 -11.03 -9.15 4.60
C ASN A 74 -12.00 -8.01 4.93
N PRO A 75 -13.31 -8.26 5.14
CA PRO A 75 -14.28 -7.20 5.40
C PRO A 75 -13.91 -6.30 6.59
N ALA A 76 -13.23 -6.83 7.61
CA ALA A 76 -12.82 -6.08 8.78
C ALA A 76 -11.66 -5.09 8.53
N GLN A 77 -10.85 -5.33 7.50
CA GLN A 77 -9.66 -4.52 7.17
C GLN A 77 -9.76 -3.85 5.80
N SER A 78 -10.85 -4.11 5.07
CA SER A 78 -11.03 -3.72 3.67
C SER A 78 -10.88 -2.22 3.47
N GLU A 79 -11.56 -1.46 4.31
CA GLU A 79 -11.61 0.00 4.20
C GLU A 79 -10.29 0.67 4.58
N GLN A 80 -9.61 0.13 5.59
CA GLN A 80 -8.29 0.56 6.05
C GLN A 80 -7.21 0.27 4.99
N ALA A 81 -7.25 -0.92 4.38
CA ALA A 81 -6.35 -1.30 3.31
C ALA A 81 -6.53 -0.40 2.09
N MET A 82 -7.78 -0.09 1.70
CA MET A 82 -8.03 0.82 0.59
C MET A 82 -7.56 2.24 0.88
N ALA A 83 -7.79 2.78 2.08
CA ALA A 83 -7.29 4.10 2.47
C ALA A 83 -5.75 4.17 2.32
N THR A 84 -5.06 3.12 2.76
CA THR A 84 -3.60 2.99 2.62
C THR A 84 -3.17 2.98 1.15
N MET A 85 -3.85 2.19 0.30
CA MET A 85 -3.57 2.14 -1.15
C MET A 85 -3.83 3.47 -1.85
N VAL A 86 -4.90 4.19 -1.49
CA VAL A 86 -5.21 5.50 -2.07
C VAL A 86 -4.14 6.54 -1.68
N ARG A 87 -3.73 6.60 -0.41
CA ARG A 87 -2.64 7.49 0.02
C ARG A 87 -1.32 7.19 -0.70
N ARG A 88 -1.02 5.90 -0.92
CA ARG A 88 0.16 5.46 -1.68
C ARG A 88 0.10 5.87 -3.15
N GLY A 89 -1.01 5.56 -3.83
CA GLY A 89 -1.17 5.80 -5.27
C GLY A 89 -1.28 7.28 -5.65
N TYR A 90 -1.89 8.09 -4.80
CA TYR A 90 -2.12 9.52 -5.04
C TYR A 90 -1.24 10.43 -4.18
N ARG A 91 -0.06 9.94 -3.80
CA ARG A 91 0.87 10.64 -2.90
C ARG A 91 1.11 12.09 -3.29
N GLU A 92 1.27 12.38 -4.59
CA GLU A 92 1.52 13.75 -5.06
C GLU A 92 0.34 14.70 -4.79
N LEU A 93 -0.92 14.21 -4.84
CA LEU A 93 -2.09 15.01 -4.45
C LEU A 93 -2.08 15.28 -2.94
N TYR A 94 -1.79 14.24 -2.15
CA TYR A 94 -1.70 14.34 -0.69
C TYR A 94 -0.58 15.25 -0.19
N LYS A 95 0.54 15.35 -0.92
CA LYS A 95 1.61 16.32 -0.62
C LYS A 95 1.12 17.78 -0.75
N ARG A 96 0.19 18.03 -1.67
CA ARG A 96 -0.37 19.37 -1.90
C ARG A 96 -1.53 19.67 -0.97
N ASN A 97 -2.36 18.67 -0.67
CA ASN A 97 -3.46 18.78 0.28
C ASN A 97 -3.63 17.47 1.09
N GLU A 98 -3.34 17.52 2.38
CA GLU A 98 -3.48 16.38 3.30
C GLU A 98 -4.91 15.81 3.34
N PHE A 99 -5.92 16.67 3.12
CA PHE A 99 -7.33 16.33 3.11
C PHE A 99 -7.87 16.10 1.68
N THR A 100 -7.03 15.62 0.75
CA THR A 100 -7.46 15.33 -0.64
C THR A 100 -8.71 14.45 -0.71
N HIS A 101 -8.87 13.49 0.21
CA HIS A 101 -10.03 12.60 0.29
C HIS A 101 -11.34 13.28 0.73
N ALA A 102 -11.25 14.46 1.34
CA ALA A 102 -12.42 15.23 1.80
C ALA A 102 -12.86 16.30 0.79
N LEU A 103 -12.11 16.47 -0.31
CA LEU A 103 -12.46 17.41 -1.37
C LEU A 103 -13.68 16.93 -2.16
N ASP A 104 -14.49 17.88 -2.60
CA ASP A 104 -15.55 17.64 -3.57
C ASP A 104 -14.97 17.46 -4.98
N GLU A 105 -15.81 17.08 -5.94
CA GLU A 105 -15.37 16.80 -7.31
C GLU A 105 -14.71 18.02 -7.99
N SER A 106 -15.21 19.23 -7.69
CA SER A 106 -14.66 20.48 -8.24
C SER A 106 -13.30 20.81 -7.61
N GLY A 107 -13.18 20.76 -6.29
CA GLY A 107 -11.92 20.98 -5.59
C GLY A 107 -10.85 19.96 -5.97
N LEU A 108 -11.23 18.68 -6.09
CA LEU A 108 -10.32 17.63 -6.54
C LEU A 108 -9.86 17.86 -7.98
N SER A 109 -10.76 18.29 -8.87
CA SER A 109 -10.38 18.62 -10.25
C SER A 109 -9.36 19.77 -10.31
N GLY A 110 -9.59 20.83 -9.53
CA GLY A 110 -8.64 21.95 -9.42
C GLY A 110 -7.27 21.51 -8.90
N LEU A 111 -7.25 20.67 -7.85
CA LEU A 111 -6.01 20.12 -7.30
C LEU A 111 -5.24 19.27 -8.32
N VAL A 112 -5.94 18.43 -9.08
CA VAL A 112 -5.31 17.61 -10.12
C VAL A 112 -4.73 18.49 -11.23
N VAL A 113 -5.45 19.53 -11.68
CA VAL A 113 -4.93 20.50 -12.66
C VAL A 113 -3.68 21.19 -12.14
N GLU A 114 -3.69 21.63 -10.87
CA GLU A 114 -2.55 22.29 -10.25
C GLU A 114 -1.31 21.40 -10.17
N VAL A 115 -1.48 20.12 -9.82
CA VAL A 115 -0.37 19.15 -9.68
C VAL A 115 0.14 18.66 -11.05
N THR A 116 -0.75 18.53 -12.03
CA THR A 116 -0.41 17.86 -13.31
C THR A 116 -0.26 18.79 -14.51
N GLY A 117 -0.74 20.02 -14.42
CA GLY A 117 -0.81 20.97 -15.53
C GLY A 117 -1.78 20.55 -16.64
N LEU A 118 -2.73 19.66 -16.37
CA LEU A 118 -3.74 19.23 -17.34
C LEU A 118 -4.71 20.37 -17.67
N GLU A 119 -5.23 20.34 -18.90
CA GLU A 119 -6.30 21.26 -19.31
C GLU A 119 -7.59 20.98 -18.53
N GLU A 120 -8.25 22.05 -18.10
CA GLU A 120 -9.57 21.99 -17.48
C GLU A 120 -10.57 21.31 -18.42
N GLY A 121 -11.34 20.36 -17.90
CA GLY A 121 -12.32 19.61 -18.69
C GLY A 121 -11.76 18.49 -19.57
N SER A 122 -10.44 18.25 -19.58
CA SER A 122 -9.84 17.14 -20.32
C SER A 122 -10.39 15.76 -19.90
N ASN A 123 -10.47 14.83 -20.85
CA ASN A 123 -10.94 13.46 -20.56
C ASN A 123 -10.04 12.74 -19.54
N THR A 124 -8.74 13.03 -19.57
CA THR A 124 -7.75 12.49 -18.60
C THR A 124 -8.02 13.01 -17.19
N LEU A 125 -8.26 14.32 -17.04
CA LEU A 125 -8.61 14.92 -15.75
C LEU A 125 -9.86 14.24 -15.17
N ARG A 126 -10.91 14.11 -15.98
CA ARG A 126 -12.15 13.43 -15.58
C ARG A 126 -11.89 11.98 -15.17
N ALA A 127 -11.07 11.25 -15.92
CA ALA A 127 -10.75 9.87 -15.61
C ALA A 127 -9.98 9.74 -14.29
N ILE A 128 -9.04 10.65 -14.00
CA ILE A 128 -8.30 10.70 -12.72
C ILE A 128 -9.27 10.93 -11.56
N VAL A 129 -10.06 12.00 -11.64
CA VAL A 129 -11.01 12.40 -10.61
C VAL A 129 -12.03 11.30 -10.33
N LYS A 130 -12.65 10.72 -11.37
CA LYS A 130 -13.63 9.64 -11.20
C LYS A 130 -13.00 8.34 -10.70
N THR A 131 -11.78 8.01 -11.11
CA THR A 131 -11.07 6.83 -10.58
C THR A 131 -10.79 7.01 -9.09
N PHE A 132 -10.30 8.18 -8.67
CA PHE A 132 -10.05 8.50 -7.27
C PHE A 132 -11.32 8.41 -6.42
N LEU A 133 -12.43 9.01 -6.88
CA LEU A 133 -13.71 8.94 -6.19
C LEU A 133 -14.22 7.50 -6.06
N ASN A 134 -14.06 6.68 -7.10
CA ASN A 134 -14.44 5.27 -7.04
C ASN A 134 -13.58 4.45 -6.07
N LEU A 135 -12.30 4.81 -5.88
CA LEU A 135 -11.42 4.15 -4.90
C LEU A 135 -11.74 4.60 -3.47
N THR A 136 -11.91 5.91 -3.26
CA THR A 136 -12.24 6.48 -1.94
C THR A 136 -13.58 6.00 -1.40
N ALA A 137 -14.53 5.63 -2.27
CA ALA A 137 -15.80 5.01 -1.86
C ALA A 137 -15.63 3.66 -1.11
N PHE A 138 -14.46 3.02 -1.22
CA PHE A 138 -14.11 1.80 -0.48
C PHE A 138 -13.14 2.05 0.67
N ALA A 139 -12.80 3.30 0.96
CA ALA A 139 -11.78 3.66 1.93
C ALA A 139 -12.40 4.34 3.16
N ASN A 140 -11.85 4.03 4.33
CA ASN A 140 -12.13 4.78 5.54
C ASN A 140 -10.82 5.40 6.04
N PHE A 141 -10.72 6.72 5.92
CA PHE A 141 -9.51 7.48 6.24
C PHE A 141 -9.37 7.86 7.72
N GLU A 142 -10.40 7.60 8.53
CA GLU A 142 -10.35 7.77 10.00
C GLU A 142 -9.64 6.61 10.70
N LEU A 143 -9.44 5.49 10.00
CA LEU A 143 -8.68 4.34 10.49
C LEU A 143 -7.18 4.56 10.27
N GLU A 144 -6.37 4.15 11.25
CA GLU A 144 -4.90 4.20 11.14
C GLU A 144 -4.41 3.43 9.91
N PRO A 145 -3.44 3.92 9.13
CA PRO A 145 -2.93 3.21 7.97
C PRO A 145 -2.30 1.87 8.38
N VAL A 146 -2.47 0.84 7.54
CA VAL A 146 -1.80 -0.43 7.81
C VAL A 146 -0.31 -0.25 7.55
N THR A 147 0.49 -0.41 8.59
CA THR A 147 1.96 -0.46 8.46
C THR A 147 2.32 -1.72 7.71
N GLN A 148 2.73 -1.57 6.44
CA GLN A 148 3.37 -2.65 5.71
C GLN A 148 4.82 -2.75 6.22
N VAL A 149 5.21 -3.92 6.69
CA VAL A 149 6.59 -4.37 6.54
C VAL A 149 6.71 -4.73 5.05
N ASP A 150 7.26 -3.83 4.26
CA ASP A 150 7.55 -4.08 2.85
C ASP A 150 8.60 -5.21 2.79
N ASP A 151 8.16 -6.42 2.47
CA ASP A 151 9.02 -7.50 1.98
C ASP A 151 9.27 -7.26 0.48
N ASP A 152 9.89 -6.12 0.17
CA ASP A 152 10.48 -5.87 -1.15
C ASP A 152 11.84 -6.59 -1.20
N GLY A 153 11.80 -7.91 -1.41
CA GLY A 153 12.97 -8.78 -1.45
C GLY A 153 13.03 -9.63 -2.72
N ALA A 154 13.24 -9.00 -3.88
CA ALA A 154 13.66 -9.71 -5.09
C ALA A 154 15.15 -9.43 -5.41
N GLY A 155 16.00 -10.39 -5.03
CA GLY A 155 17.30 -10.70 -5.66
C GLY A 155 18.56 -10.21 -4.94
N ASP A 156 19.30 -11.10 -4.26
CA ASP A 156 20.45 -11.80 -4.88
C ASP A 156 21.03 -12.87 -3.94
N GLU A 157 21.50 -13.96 -4.53
CA GLU A 157 22.02 -15.14 -3.84
C GLU A 157 23.40 -14.89 -3.22
N LYS A 158 23.59 -15.29 -1.95
CA LYS A 158 24.85 -15.89 -1.52
C LYS A 158 24.62 -16.81 -0.33
N GLY A 159 24.85 -18.09 -0.58
CA GLY A 159 24.75 -19.14 0.43
C GLY A 159 25.70 -18.92 1.60
N SER A 160 25.23 -19.31 2.79
CA SER A 160 26.10 -19.82 3.84
C SER A 160 25.28 -20.77 4.70
N ASP A 161 25.41 -22.04 4.32
CA ASP A 161 25.42 -23.23 5.16
C ASP A 161 25.27 -23.00 6.67
N ARG A 162 24.12 -23.41 7.22
CA ARG A 162 23.99 -23.86 8.62
C ARG A 162 22.99 -25.00 8.71
N GLN A 163 23.50 -26.18 8.41
CA GLN A 163 23.41 -27.40 9.21
C GLN A 163 22.23 -27.53 10.18
N ALA A 164 21.44 -28.56 9.90
CA ALA A 164 20.43 -29.14 10.77
C ALA A 164 20.92 -29.37 12.20
N SER A 165 20.07 -29.01 13.16
CA SER A 165 19.91 -29.78 14.39
C SER A 165 18.42 -29.85 14.71
N ASP A 166 17.91 -31.07 14.54
CA ASP A 166 16.69 -31.59 15.13
C ASP A 166 16.89 -31.70 16.65
N ASP A 167 15.96 -31.18 17.44
CA ASP A 167 15.36 -31.81 18.62
C ASP A 167 14.55 -30.75 19.43
N GLY A 168 13.41 -31.17 19.99
CA GLY A 168 12.78 -30.43 21.09
C GLY A 168 11.32 -30.00 20.92
N THR A 169 10.43 -30.98 20.86
CA THR A 169 9.16 -31.10 21.61
C THR A 169 8.26 -29.86 21.92
N ILE A 170 6.99 -30.09 21.57
CA ILE A 170 5.73 -29.46 21.99
C ILE A 170 5.76 -28.77 23.37
N GLY A 171 5.36 -27.49 23.38
CA GLY A 171 4.98 -26.74 24.57
C GLY A 171 3.95 -25.66 24.23
N ARG A 172 2.68 -26.06 24.09
CA ARG A 172 1.54 -25.13 24.09
C ARG A 172 1.28 -24.76 25.55
N GLN A 173 1.57 -23.53 25.94
CA GLN A 173 1.02 -22.98 27.19
C GLN A 173 0.78 -21.48 27.08
N ASP A 174 -0.44 -21.11 27.43
CA ASP A 174 -0.96 -19.77 27.61
C ASP A 174 0.01 -18.84 28.35
N GLN A 175 0.30 -17.68 27.75
CA GLN A 175 0.63 -16.47 28.51
C GLN A 175 -0.12 -15.27 27.93
N VAL A 176 -1.22 -14.98 28.63
CA VAL A 176 -1.77 -13.67 28.95
C VAL A 176 -0.82 -12.51 28.66
N GLY A 177 -1.24 -11.63 27.73
CA GLY A 177 -0.96 -10.20 27.69
C GLY A 177 0.42 -9.71 28.16
N GLN A 178 1.45 -9.87 27.33
CA GLN A 178 2.63 -9.01 27.43
C GLN A 178 2.48 -7.91 26.38
N LEU A 179 2.17 -6.68 26.83
CA LEU A 179 2.20 -5.51 25.96
C LEU A 179 3.62 -5.38 25.39
N ARG A 180 3.74 -5.59 24.08
CA ARG A 180 4.97 -5.33 23.33
C ARG A 180 4.93 -3.86 22.92
N PHE A 181 5.63 -3.02 23.66
CA PHE A 181 5.76 -1.61 23.32
C PHE A 181 6.88 -1.42 22.29
N SER A 182 6.50 -1.19 21.03
CA SER A 182 7.42 -0.83 19.96
C SER A 182 7.47 0.70 19.84
N HIS A 183 8.60 1.32 20.18
CA HIS A 183 8.80 2.76 20.04
C HIS A 183 9.75 3.05 18.87
N ASN A 184 9.35 3.94 17.96
CA ASN A 184 10.21 4.46 16.91
C ASN A 184 10.94 5.71 17.44
N ILE A 185 12.26 5.64 17.58
CA ILE A 185 13.09 6.73 18.09
C ILE A 185 13.94 7.28 16.94
N TYR A 186 13.74 8.56 16.60
CA TYR A 186 14.59 9.28 15.65
C TYR A 186 15.74 9.94 16.41
N LEU A 187 16.97 9.48 16.18
CA LEU A 187 18.17 10.00 16.82
C LEU A 187 18.98 10.83 15.82
N ASN A 188 19.23 12.10 16.16
CA ASN A 188 20.16 12.93 15.41
C ASN A 188 21.56 12.76 16.01
N LEU A 189 22.49 12.16 15.25
CA LEU A 189 23.86 11.96 15.70
C LEU A 189 24.66 13.26 15.55
N PRO A 190 25.53 13.60 16.52
CA PRO A 190 26.45 14.73 16.36
C PRO A 190 27.46 14.45 15.24
N ASP A 191 27.88 15.51 14.54
CA ASP A 191 28.90 15.46 13.47
C ASP A 191 30.31 15.35 14.09
N THR A 192 30.55 14.25 14.78
CA THR A 192 31.84 13.91 15.40
C THR A 192 32.38 12.62 14.80
N ASN A 193 33.70 12.56 14.63
CA ASN A 193 34.40 11.36 14.15
C ASN A 193 34.96 10.50 15.30
N ASP A 194 34.60 10.82 16.55
CA ASP A 194 35.07 10.11 17.75
C ASP A 194 34.19 8.88 18.06
N VAL A 195 34.81 7.70 17.96
CA VAL A 195 34.17 6.40 18.18
C VAL A 195 33.78 6.20 19.65
N GLU A 196 34.47 6.82 20.61
CA GLU A 196 34.14 6.69 22.03
C GLU A 196 32.82 7.39 22.38
N VAL A 197 32.52 8.51 21.71
CA VAL A 197 31.26 9.26 21.90
C VAL A 197 30.07 8.44 21.42
N PHE A 198 30.18 7.79 20.26
CA PHE A 198 29.13 6.90 19.75
C PHE A 198 28.88 5.72 20.70
N ASN A 199 29.95 5.09 21.20
CA ASN A 199 29.84 3.97 22.14
C ASN A 199 29.18 4.39 23.47
N ALA A 200 29.47 5.59 23.97
CA ALA A 200 28.81 6.13 25.17
C ALA A 200 27.31 6.35 24.95
N ILE A 201 26.91 6.89 23.79
CA ILE A 201 25.50 7.11 23.42
C ILE A 201 24.75 5.78 23.33
N PHE A 202 25.31 4.78 22.63
CA PHE A 202 24.65 3.47 22.49
C PHE A 202 24.57 2.69 23.80
N LYS A 203 25.59 2.79 24.66
CA LYS A 203 25.57 2.20 26.00
C LYS A 203 24.48 2.83 26.87
N ALA A 204 24.38 4.16 26.87
CA ALA A 204 23.34 4.89 27.61
C ALA A 204 21.92 4.56 27.12
N LEU A 205 21.73 4.38 25.80
CA LEU A 205 20.45 3.95 25.23
C LEU A 205 20.08 2.54 25.66
N LYS A 206 21.04 1.60 25.62
CA LYS A 206 20.81 0.21 26.04
C LYS A 206 20.40 0.12 27.51
N ASP A 207 21.07 0.84 28.39
CA ASP A 207 20.82 0.77 29.83
C ASP A 207 19.46 1.41 30.24
N ASN A 208 18.92 2.35 29.45
CA ASN A 208 17.68 3.06 29.78
C ASN A 208 16.44 2.58 29.01
N LEU A 209 16.59 2.00 27.82
CA LEU A 209 15.45 1.61 26.97
C LEU A 209 15.14 0.10 26.99
N LEU A 210 16.08 -0.74 27.45
CA LEU A 210 15.95 -2.21 27.46
C LEU A 210 15.92 -2.77 28.89
N ARG A 211 14.99 -2.29 29.71
CA ARG A 211 14.70 -2.89 31.02
C ARG A 211 13.54 -3.88 30.96
#